data_AF-A0A0U5FH79-F1
#
_entry.id   AF-A0A0U5FH79-F1
#
_cell.length_a   1.000
_cell.length_b   1.000
_cell.length_c   1.000
_cell.angle_alpha   90.00
_cell.angle_beta   90.00
_cell.angle_gamma   90.00
#
_symmetry.space_group_name_H-M   'P 1'
#
loop_
_entity.id
_entity.type
_entity.pdbx_description
1 polymer ?
#
loop_
_entity_poly.entity_id
_entity_poly.type
_entity_poly.pdbx_seq_one_letter_code
_entity_poly.pdbx_strand_id
1 'polypeptide(L)'
;MAKTLVLYYSATNTTKKIAEQVAQKLNADMAEIHPEQPYTAADLNWHDESSRTTVEQHEHNSRVDIKDDLPDITNYDNIVIGHPIW
;
A
#
# COMPACT_ATOMS: atom_id res chain seq x y z
N MET A 1 12.98 18.33 -14.32
CA MET A 1 11.70 18.16 -13.60
C MET A 1 11.93 17.10 -12.54
N ALA A 2 11.30 17.23 -11.36
CA ALA A 2 11.49 16.27 -10.27
C ALA A 2 10.86 14.91 -10.63
N LYS A 3 11.61 13.82 -10.49
CA LYS A 3 11.12 12.46 -10.74
C LYS A 3 10.34 11.98 -9.53
N THR A 4 9.09 11.57 -9.74
CA THR A 4 8.19 11.15 -8.66
C THR A 4 7.78 9.70 -8.84
N LEU A 5 7.73 8.96 -7.72
CA LEU A 5 7.17 7.62 -7.62
C LEU A 5 5.93 7.66 -6.75
N VAL A 6 4.84 7.05 -7.21
CA VAL A 6 3.66 6.74 -6.39
C VAL A 6 3.74 5.29 -5.95
N LEU A 7 4.10 5.07 -4.68
CA LEU A 7 3.99 3.78 -4.02
C LEU A 7 2.62 3.64 -3.37
N TYR A 8 1.97 2.49 -3.51
CA TYR A 8 0.67 2.30 -2.86
C TYR A 8 0.40 0.86 -2.44
N TYR A 9 -0.40 0.70 -1.39
CA TYR A 9 -1.00 -0.57 -1.01
C TYR A 9 -2.52 -0.52 -1.23
N SER A 10 -3.13 -1.59 -1.73
CA SER A 10 -4.58 -1.68 -1.89
C SER A 10 -5.13 -3.09 -1.72
N ALA A 11 -5.93 -3.31 -0.67
CA ALA A 11 -6.63 -4.58 -0.47
C ALA A 11 -7.85 -4.76 -1.41
N THR A 12 -8.59 -3.67 -1.67
CA THR A 12 -9.88 -3.69 -2.37
C THR A 12 -9.91 -2.78 -3.60
N ASN A 13 -8.74 -2.41 -4.14
CA ASN A 13 -8.53 -1.55 -5.32
C ASN A 13 -9.00 -0.09 -5.20
N THR A 14 -9.58 0.35 -4.09
CA THR A 14 -9.97 1.77 -3.91
C THR A 14 -8.74 2.68 -3.97
N THR A 15 -7.70 2.36 -3.19
CA THR A 15 -6.44 3.12 -3.18
C THR A 15 -5.73 3.07 -4.53
N LYS A 16 -5.75 1.90 -5.21
CA LYS A 16 -5.18 1.72 -6.55
C LYS A 16 -5.72 2.73 -7.55
N LYS A 17 -7.04 2.87 -7.62
CA LYS A 17 -7.71 3.83 -8.52
C LYS A 17 -7.31 5.28 -8.25
N ILE A 18 -7.02 5.63 -6.99
CA ILE A 18 -6.54 6.97 -6.63
C ILE A 18 -5.06 7.12 -6.96
N ALA A 19 -4.23 6.11 -6.70
CA ALA A 19 -2.82 6.10 -7.06
C ALA A 19 -2.62 6.28 -8.58
N GLU A 20 -3.41 5.59 -9.40
CA GLU A 20 -3.41 5.73 -10.86
C GLU A 20 -3.71 7.18 -11.30
N GLN A 21 -4.72 7.81 -10.69
CA GLN A 21 -5.07 9.20 -10.99
C GLN A 21 -3.98 10.19 -10.55
N VAL A 22 -3.35 9.95 -9.40
CA VAL A 22 -2.25 10.79 -8.90
C VAL A 22 -1.03 10.64 -9.81
N ALA A 23 -0.66 9.41 -10.16
CA ALA A 23 0.46 9.12 -11.07
C ALA A 23 0.25 9.81 -12.43
N GLN A 24 -0.96 9.73 -12.99
CA GLN A 24 -1.29 10.40 -14.24
C GLN A 24 -1.17 11.94 -14.14
N LYS A 25 -1.66 12.55 -13.06
CA LYS A 25 -1.59 14.01 -12.87
C LYS A 25 -0.17 14.52 -12.68
N LEU A 26 0.69 13.72 -12.04
CA LEU A 26 2.08 14.08 -11.75
C LEU A 26 3.04 13.63 -12.87
N ASN A 27 2.56 12.90 -13.88
CA ASN A 27 3.39 12.19 -14.84
C ASN A 27 4.49 11.37 -14.13
N ALA A 28 4.07 10.63 -13.11
CA ALA A 28 4.92 9.89 -12.20
C ALA A 28 4.90 8.39 -12.52
N ASP A 29 5.97 7.69 -12.12
CA ASP A 29 5.98 6.23 -12.09
C ASP A 29 5.09 5.73 -10.95
N MET A 30 4.64 4.48 -11.01
CA MET A 30 3.78 3.88 -10.00
C MET A 30 4.19 2.44 -9.69
N ALA A 31 4.21 2.08 -8.41
CA ALA A 31 4.47 0.71 -7.96
C ALA A 31 3.53 0.31 -6.81
N GLU A 32 3.09 -0.95 -6.84
CA GLU A 32 2.20 -1.53 -5.84
C GLU A 32 3.03 -2.26 -4.78
N ILE A 33 2.67 -2.09 -3.51
CA ILE A 33 3.25 -2.81 -2.37
C ILE A 33 2.45 -4.09 -2.19
N HIS A 34 3.11 -5.23 -2.34
CA HIS A 34 2.46 -6.53 -2.19
C HIS A 34 2.81 -7.16 -0.84
N PRO A 35 1.82 -7.48 0.02
CA PRO A 35 2.08 -8.29 1.19
C PRO A 35 2.52 -9.70 0.74
N GLU A 36 3.40 -10.33 1.51
CA GLU A 36 3.83 -11.71 1.23
C GLU A 36 2.62 -12.66 1.31
N GLN A 37 1.76 -12.45 2.31
CA GLN A 37 0.44 -13.07 2.42
C GLN A 37 -0.68 -12.09 2.03
N PRO A 38 -1.35 -12.29 0.88
CA PRO A 38 -2.49 -11.47 0.47
C PRO A 38 -3.64 -11.48 1.49
N TYR A 39 -4.30 -10.34 1.65
CA TYR A 39 -5.45 -10.21 2.55
C TYR A 39 -6.70 -10.82 1.92
N THR A 40 -7.38 -11.66 2.69
CA THR A 40 -8.67 -12.22 2.34
C THR A 40 -9.81 -11.33 2.83
N ALA A 41 -11.05 -11.60 2.38
CA ALA A 41 -12.21 -10.89 2.89
C ALA A 41 -12.43 -11.10 4.41
N ALA A 42 -12.04 -12.26 4.95
CA ALA A 42 -12.11 -12.54 6.38
C ALA A 42 -11.06 -11.74 7.16
N ASP A 43 -9.86 -11.58 6.60
CA ASP A 43 -8.79 -10.79 7.22
C ASP A 43 -9.16 -9.32 7.37
N LEU A 44 -9.94 -8.78 6.43
CA LEU A 44 -10.38 -7.38 6.38
C LEU A 44 -11.66 -7.11 7.20
N ASN A 45 -12.18 -8.11 7.91
CA ASN A 45 -13.44 -7.98 8.66
C ASN A 45 -13.23 -7.26 9.99
N TRP A 46 -13.28 -5.93 9.97
CA TRP A 46 -13.12 -5.08 11.16
C TRP A 46 -14.19 -5.27 12.25
N HIS A 47 -15.31 -5.96 11.97
CA HIS A 47 -16.29 -6.34 13.00
C HIS A 47 -15.83 -7.56 13.83
N ASP A 48 -14.79 -8.27 13.38
CA ASP A 48 -14.21 -9.42 14.05
C ASP A 48 -12.91 -9.00 14.72
N GLU A 49 -12.89 -9.07 16.06
CA GLU A 49 -11.72 -8.75 16.89
C GLU A 49 -10.54 -9.70 16.65
N SER A 50 -10.82 -10.89 16.10
CA SER A 50 -9.81 -11.88 15.72
C SER A 50 -9.37 -11.77 14.26
N SER A 51 -9.95 -10.85 13.48
CA SER A 51 -9.50 -10.63 12.11
C SER A 51 -8.06 -10.13 12.08
N ARG A 52 -7.33 -10.53 11.04
CA ARG A 52 -5.93 -10.18 10.86
C ARG A 52 -5.70 -8.67 10.93
N THR A 53 -6.53 -7.86 10.24
CA THR A 53 -6.38 -6.40 10.28
C THR A 53 -6.63 -5.81 11.65
N THR A 54 -7.60 -6.34 12.42
CA THR A 54 -7.84 -5.85 13.78
C THR A 54 -6.65 -6.16 14.68
N VAL A 55 -6.13 -7.39 14.65
CA VAL A 55 -4.94 -7.77 15.43
C VAL A 55 -3.74 -6.89 15.06
N GLU A 56 -3.46 -6.71 13.76
CA GLU A 56 -2.35 -5.88 13.27
C GLU A 56 -2.45 -4.41 13.70
N GLN A 57 -3.65 -3.82 13.72
CA GLN A 57 -3.85 -2.43 14.15
C GLN A 57 -3.71 -2.25 15.66
N HIS A 58 -4.16 -3.24 16.45
CA HIS A 58 -4.03 -3.19 17.90
C HIS A 58 -2.59 -3.44 18.37
N GLU A 59 -1.84 -4.30 17.67
CA GLU A 59 -0.43 -4.56 17.95
C GLU A 59 0.49 -3.53 17.26
N HIS A 60 0.79 -2.42 17.95
CA HIS A 60 1.55 -1.27 17.40
C HIS A 60 2.94 -1.60 16.80
N ASN A 61 3.51 -2.77 17.10
CA ASN A 61 4.79 -3.23 16.55
C ASN A 61 4.65 -4.33 15.50
N SER A 62 3.43 -4.66 15.08
CA SER A 62 3.23 -5.57 13.95
C SER A 62 3.85 -4.94 12.71
N ARG A 63 4.69 -5.72 12.03
CA ARG A 63 5.22 -5.42 10.71
C ARG A 63 4.77 -6.57 9.83
N VAL A 64 4.12 -6.22 8.73
CA VAL A 64 3.65 -7.19 7.76
C VAL A 64 4.73 -7.39 6.73
N ASP A 65 5.15 -8.63 6.53
CA ASP A 65 6.12 -8.97 5.49
C ASP A 65 5.55 -8.64 4.11
N ILE A 66 6.41 -8.05 3.29
CA ILE A 66 6.11 -7.70 1.90
C ILE A 66 7.00 -8.52 0.97
N LYS A 67 6.55 -8.69 -0.27
CA LYS A 67 7.40 -9.25 -1.31
C LYS A 67 8.59 -8.32 -1.55
N ASP A 68 9.75 -8.90 -1.82
CA ASP A 68 10.96 -8.17 -2.22
C ASP A 68 10.90 -7.85 -3.72
N ASP A 69 9.90 -7.05 -4.11
CA ASP A 69 9.61 -6.65 -5.49
C ASP A 69 9.49 -5.13 -5.68
N LEU A 70 9.95 -4.36 -4.69
CA LEU A 70 9.98 -2.90 -4.77
C LEU A 70 11.01 -2.42 -5.81
N PRO A 71 10.69 -1.35 -6.55
CA PRO A 71 11.64 -0.76 -7.49
C PRO A 71 12.80 -0.06 -6.76
N ASP A 72 13.94 0.09 -7.44
CA ASP A 72 15.01 0.96 -6.96
C ASP A 72 14.52 2.42 -6.84
N ILE A 73 14.57 2.96 -5.63
CA ILE A 73 14.09 4.31 -5.34
C ILE A 73 15.19 5.39 -5.43
N THR A 74 16.45 5.00 -5.65
CA THR A 74 17.63 5.89 -5.55
C THR A 74 17.54 7.11 -6.48
N ASN A 75 16.84 6.98 -7.62
CA ASN A 75 16.73 8.01 -8.65
C ASN A 75 15.44 8.84 -8.58
N TYR A 76 14.64 8.72 -7.52
CA TYR A 76 13.43 9.51 -7.33
C TYR A 76 13.67 10.66 -6.36
N ASP A 77 13.20 11.84 -6.73
CA ASP A 77 13.24 13.03 -5.88
C ASP A 77 12.09 13.03 -4.87
N ASN A 78 10.92 12.52 -5.28
CA ASN A 78 9.72 12.47 -4.48
C ASN A 78 9.12 11.07 -4.45
N ILE A 79 8.62 10.68 -3.28
CA ILE A 79 7.86 9.45 -3.09
C ILE A 79 6.53 9.82 -2.44
N VAL A 80 5.43 9.50 -3.13
CA VAL A 80 4.06 9.59 -2.59
C VAL A 80 3.65 8.19 -2.14
N ILE A 81 3.16 8.06 -0.91
CA ILE A 81 2.74 6.78 -0.34
C ILE A 81 1.22 6.80 -0.14
N GLY A 82 0.51 5.91 -0.83
CA GLY A 82 -0.94 5.74 -0.72
C GLY A 82 -1.32 4.46 0.01
N HIS A 83 -2.25 4.55 0.96
CA HIS A 83 -2.77 3.40 1.70
C HIS A 83 -4.26 3.60 2.04
N PRO A 84 -5.03 2.51 2.23
CA PRO A 84 -6.36 2.63 2.83
C PRO A 84 -6.25 3.12 4.28
N ILE A 85 -7.34 3.70 4.79
CA ILE A 85 -7.48 3.96 6.22
C ILE A 85 -8.06 2.70 6.85
N TRP A 86 -7.35 2.16 7.85
CA TRP A 86 -7.73 1.02 8.67
C TRP A 86 -7.74 1.46 10.14
#